data_AF-A0AAE3JGU5-F1
#
_entry.id   AF-A0AAE3JGU5-F1
#
_cell.length_a   1.000
_cell.length_b   1.000
_cell.length_c   1.000
_cell.angle_alpha   90.00
_cell.angle_beta   90.00
_cell.angle_gamma   90.00
#
_symmetry.space_group_name_H-M   'P 1'
#
loop_
_entity.id
_entity.type
_entity.pdbx_description
1 polymer ?
#
loop_
_entity_poly.entity_id
_entity_poly.type
_entity_poly.pdbx_seq_one_letter_code
_entity_poly.pdbx_strand_id
1 'polypeptide(L)'
;MFFSSMPAWMTIIITLAIGVYFMYKMITDLIPRTFKIYRERYWKRWDKKNVEWIRLANAYRSIYHLDVDYRLYEKGVSDPRWKAAMRKQCCELVRKFKRGQIPESDVKLCQERVDQYRKKDQ
;
A
#
# COMPACT_ATOMS: atom_id res chain seq x y z
N MET A 1 -35.74 14.54 -44.97
CA MET A 1 -36.15 14.56 -43.55
C MET A 1 -36.44 13.13 -43.13
N PHE A 2 -35.50 12.44 -42.48
CA PHE A 2 -35.73 11.10 -41.94
C PHE A 2 -35.44 11.10 -40.45
N PHE A 3 -36.40 11.59 -39.67
CA PHE A 3 -36.52 11.26 -38.25
C PHE A 3 -37.83 10.51 -38.09
N SER A 4 -37.81 9.20 -38.36
CA SER A 4 -38.87 8.33 -37.86
C SER A 4 -38.83 8.42 -36.34
N SER A 5 -39.94 8.80 -35.71
CA SER A 5 -40.06 8.85 -34.26
C SER A 5 -39.70 7.49 -33.68
N MET A 6 -38.51 7.37 -33.07
CA MET A 6 -38.21 6.22 -32.25
C MET A 6 -39.34 6.07 -31.23
N PRO A 7 -39.90 4.86 -31.05
CA PRO A 7 -40.89 4.62 -30.01
C PRO A 7 -40.35 5.14 -28.67
N ALA A 8 -41.14 5.89 -27.92
CA ALA A 8 -40.68 6.55 -26.69
C ALA A 8 -39.98 5.58 -25.71
N TRP A 9 -40.40 4.30 -25.71
CA TRP A 9 -39.77 3.24 -24.92
C TRP A 9 -38.32 2.93 -25.33
N MET A 10 -37.97 2.99 -26.62
CA MET A 10 -36.59 2.79 -27.10
C MET A 10 -35.67 3.93 -26.64
N THR A 11 -36.17 5.17 -26.70
CA THR A 11 -35.43 6.34 -26.20
C THR A 11 -35.18 6.22 -24.71
N ILE A 12 -36.18 5.80 -23.92
CA ILE A 12 -36.03 5.56 -22.48
C ILE A 12 -34.95 4.50 -22.20
N ILE A 13 -34.96 3.36 -22.91
CA ILE A 13 -33.96 2.29 -22.74
C ILE A 13 -32.56 2.78 -23.08
N ILE A 14 -32.39 3.49 -24.19
CA ILE A 14 -31.09 4.01 -24.63
C ILE A 14 -30.57 5.05 -23.62
N THR A 15 -31.40 5.98 -23.16
CA THR A 15 -31.02 6.96 -22.15
C THR A 15 -30.64 6.28 -20.83
N LEU A 16 -31.38 5.23 -20.41
CA LEU A 16 -31.06 4.47 -19.20
C LEU A 16 -29.72 3.73 -19.33
N ALA A 17 -29.47 3.09 -20.47
CA ALA A 17 -28.23 2.37 -20.75
C ALA A 17 -27.02 3.32 -20.77
N ILE A 18 -27.16 4.50 -21.39
CA ILE A 18 -26.13 5.55 -21.38
C ILE A 18 -25.89 6.04 -19.95
N GLY A 19 -26.94 6.33 -19.19
CA GLY A 19 -26.84 6.77 -17.80
C GLY A 19 -26.11 5.76 -16.90
N VAL A 20 -26.45 4.48 -17.02
CA VAL A 20 -25.78 3.38 -16.29
C VAL A 20 -24.32 3.25 -16.71
N TYR A 21 -24.02 3.36 -18.01
CA TYR A 21 -22.64 3.31 -18.50
C TYR A 21 -21.77 4.45 -17.93
N PHE A 22 -22.28 5.68 -17.91
CA PHE A 22 -21.55 6.82 -17.34
C PHE A 22 -21.37 6.71 -15.83
N MET A 23 -22.40 6.25 -15.11
CA MET A 23 -22.31 5.96 -13.68
C MET A 23 -21.25 4.89 -13.39
N TYR A 24 -21.28 3.78 -14.13
CA TYR A 24 -20.29 2.72 -14.02
C TYR A 24 -18.88 3.25 -14.29
N LYS A 25 -18.68 3.99 -15.38
CA LYS A 25 -17.39 4.56 -15.77
C LYS A 25 -16.85 5.53 -14.73
N MET A 26 -17.70 6.40 -14.19
CA MET A 26 -17.34 7.30 -13.09
C MET A 26 -16.91 6.51 -11.85
N ILE A 27 -17.69 5.52 -11.44
CA ILE A 27 -17.38 4.68 -10.27
C ILE A 27 -16.03 3.98 -10.48
N THR A 28 -15.80 3.37 -11.64
CA THR A 28 -14.55 2.67 -11.95
C THR A 28 -13.34 3.60 -12.06
N ASP A 29 -13.52 4.88 -12.40
CA ASP A 29 -12.41 5.84 -12.51
C ASP A 29 -12.13 6.61 -11.20
N LEU A 30 -13.18 7.01 -10.47
CA LEU A 30 -13.08 7.81 -9.25
C LEU A 30 -12.68 6.97 -8.04
N ILE A 31 -13.20 5.74 -7.93
CA ILE A 31 -12.90 4.86 -6.79
C ILE A 31 -11.39 4.58 -6.70
N PRO A 32 -10.69 4.11 -7.76
CA PRO A 32 -9.26 3.81 -7.64
C PRO A 32 -8.42 5.05 -7.29
N ARG A 33 -8.78 6.22 -7.84
CA ARG A 33 -8.07 7.49 -7.56
C ARG A 33 -8.26 7.93 -6.10
N THR A 34 -9.50 7.91 -5.61
CA THR A 34 -9.80 8.29 -4.22
C THR A 34 -9.18 7.30 -3.23
N PHE A 35 -9.26 5.99 -3.50
CA PHE A 35 -8.60 4.97 -2.69
C PHE A 35 -7.08 5.15 -2.67
N LYS A 36 -6.45 5.51 -3.79
CA LYS A 36 -5.01 5.79 -3.85
C LYS A 36 -4.63 6.95 -2.92
N ILE A 37 -5.35 8.07 -2.99
CA ILE A 37 -5.09 9.26 -2.14
C ILE A 37 -5.34 8.92 -0.67
N TYR A 38 -6.43 8.23 -0.36
CA TYR A 38 -6.75 7.83 1.00
C TYR A 38 -5.68 6.92 1.60
N ARG A 39 -5.21 5.93 0.82
CA ARG A 39 -4.15 5.00 1.24
C ARG A 39 -2.83 5.71 1.49
N GLU A 40 -2.46 6.67 0.66
CA GLU A 40 -1.25 7.49 0.88
C GLU A 40 -1.36 8.36 2.14
N ARG A 41 -2.50 9.02 2.37
CA ARG A 41 -2.72 9.82 3.58
C ARG A 41 -2.72 8.96 4.84
N TYR A 42 -3.41 7.82 4.80
CA TYR A 42 -3.41 6.85 5.90
C TYR A 42 -2.01 6.37 6.21
N TRP A 43 -1.23 6.00 5.18
CA TRP A 43 0.16 5.58 5.36
C TRP A 43 1.00 6.66 6.02
N LYS A 44 0.95 7.91 5.53
CA LYS A 44 1.70 9.02 6.12
C LYS A 44 1.36 9.26 7.60
N ARG A 45 0.09 9.11 7.99
CA ARG A 45 -0.31 9.21 9.41
C ARG A 45 0.17 8.02 10.23
N TRP A 46 0.06 6.81 9.69
CA TRP A 46 0.52 5.60 10.36
C TRP A 46 2.05 5.64 10.57
N ASP A 47 2.79 6.04 9.55
CA ASP A 47 4.25 6.19 9.56
C ASP A 47 4.70 7.12 10.68
N LYS A 48 4.11 8.33 10.75
CA LYS A 48 4.38 9.30 11.83
C LYS A 48 4.07 8.77 13.24
N LYS A 49 3.03 7.95 13.40
CA LYS A 49 2.65 7.40 14.72
C LYS A 49 3.53 6.21 15.14
N ASN A 50 4.19 5.54 14.19
CA ASN A 50 4.88 4.27 14.43
C ASN A 50 6.39 4.35 14.13
N VAL A 51 6.97 5.56 14.08
CA VAL A 51 8.39 5.76 13.70
C VAL A 51 9.34 4.84 14.48
N GLU A 52 9.18 4.74 15.80
CA GLU A 52 10.01 3.86 16.64
C GLU A 52 9.84 2.38 16.29
N TRP A 53 8.59 1.92 16.16
CA TRP A 53 8.29 0.55 15.77
C TRP A 53 8.78 0.20 14.37
N ILE A 54 8.76 1.16 13.44
CA ILE A 54 9.26 1.00 12.07
C ILE A 54 10.78 0.88 12.09
N ARG A 55 11.47 1.70 12.90
CA ARG A 55 12.92 1.58 13.10
C ARG A 55 13.28 0.18 13.59
N LEU A 56 12.59 -0.30 14.63
CA LEU A 56 12.77 -1.66 15.16
C LEU A 56 12.48 -2.74 14.11
N ALA A 57 11.40 -2.60 13.33
CA ALA A 57 11.06 -3.54 12.27
C ALA A 57 12.11 -3.60 11.18
N ASN A 58 12.69 -2.46 10.80
CA ASN A 58 13.78 -2.42 9.82
C ASN A 58 15.05 -3.07 10.35
N ALA A 59 15.40 -2.86 11.62
CA ALA A 59 16.55 -3.54 12.22
C ALA A 59 16.36 -5.06 12.27
N TYR A 60 15.18 -5.50 12.70
CA TYR A 60 14.82 -6.92 12.72
C TYR A 60 14.93 -7.57 11.34
N ARG A 61 14.39 -6.91 10.30
CA ARG A 61 14.48 -7.39 8.92
C ARG A 61 15.91 -7.53 8.42
N SER A 62 16.75 -6.55 8.73
CA SER A 62 18.16 -6.54 8.31
C SER A 62 18.92 -7.73 8.92
N ILE A 63 18.74 -7.97 10.22
CA ILE A 63 19.41 -9.05 10.94
C ILE A 63 18.95 -10.44 10.47
N TYR A 64 17.65 -10.61 10.18
CA TYR A 64 17.08 -11.89 9.77
C TYR A 64 16.92 -12.03 8.25
N HIS A 65 17.51 -11.13 7.46
CA HIS A 65 17.45 -11.13 5.99
C HIS A 65 16.03 -11.30 5.41
N LEU A 66 15.05 -10.64 6.03
CA LEU A 66 13.64 -10.77 5.64
C LEU A 66 13.28 -9.87 4.45
N ASP A 67 14.20 -9.13 3.86
CA ASP A 67 13.86 -8.15 2.84
C ASP A 67 13.27 -8.77 1.56
N VAL A 68 12.24 -8.11 1.02
CA VAL A 68 11.65 -8.50 -0.27
C VAL A 68 12.70 -8.26 -1.35
N ASP A 69 13.05 -9.32 -2.09
CA ASP A 69 14.00 -9.23 -3.18
C ASP A 69 13.50 -8.22 -4.23
N TYR A 70 14.25 -7.13 -4.39
CA TYR A 70 13.90 -6.08 -5.34
C TYR A 70 14.11 -6.53 -6.79
N ARG A 71 14.91 -7.57 -7.04
CA ARG A 71 15.17 -8.11 -8.38
C ARG A 71 13.93 -8.72 -9.02
N LEU A 72 12.92 -9.06 -8.22
CA LEU A 72 11.62 -9.53 -8.68
C LEU A 72 10.77 -8.42 -9.33
N TYR A 73 11.25 -7.17 -9.36
CA TYR A 73 10.52 -6.02 -9.86
C TYR A 73 11.30 -5.30 -10.95
N GLU A 74 10.63 -4.98 -12.06
CA GLU A 74 11.24 -4.37 -13.26
C GLU A 74 12.03 -3.09 -12.94
N LYS A 75 11.56 -2.31 -11.96
CA LYS A 75 12.18 -1.04 -11.55
C LYS A 75 12.96 -1.14 -10.23
N GLY A 76 13.21 -2.35 -9.75
CA GLY A 76 13.92 -2.61 -8.50
C GLY A 76 13.33 -1.86 -7.31
N VAL A 77 14.20 -1.23 -6.51
CA VAL A 77 13.80 -0.42 -5.33
C VAL A 77 12.92 0.80 -5.66
N SER A 78 12.94 1.25 -6.92
CA SER A 78 12.11 2.37 -7.36
C SER A 78 10.68 1.94 -7.71
N ASP A 79 10.43 0.64 -7.86
CA ASP A 79 9.14 0.08 -8.22
C ASP A 79 8.08 0.33 -7.12
N PRO A 80 6.93 0.94 -7.45
CA PRO A 80 5.83 1.12 -6.49
C PRO A 80 5.32 -0.18 -5.87
N ARG A 81 5.37 -1.30 -6.62
CA ARG A 81 4.94 -2.63 -6.16
C ARG A 81 5.90 -3.18 -5.11
N TRP A 82 7.21 -3.04 -5.33
CA TRP A 82 8.22 -3.40 -4.32
C TRP A 82 8.04 -2.55 -3.06
N LYS A 83 7.90 -1.23 -3.21
CA LYS A 83 7.65 -0.33 -2.06
C LYS A 83 6.39 -0.74 -1.29
N ALA A 84 5.32 -1.14 -1.97
CA ALA A 84 4.10 -1.61 -1.34
C ALA A 84 4.30 -2.94 -0.59
N ALA A 85 5.06 -3.89 -1.16
CA ALA A 85 5.40 -5.16 -0.52
C ALA A 85 6.23 -4.93 0.75
N MET A 86 7.27 -4.10 0.66
CA MET A 86 8.13 -3.71 1.79
C MET A 86 7.33 -3.05 2.92
N ARG A 87 6.39 -2.16 2.58
CA ARG A 87 5.50 -1.51 3.55
C ARG A 87 4.55 -2.50 4.23
N LYS A 88 3.97 -3.42 3.46
CA LYS A 88 3.08 -4.47 3.98
C LYS A 88 3.81 -5.32 5.01
N GLN A 89 5.02 -5.76 4.68
CA GLN A 89 5.84 -6.57 5.57
C GLN A 89 6.22 -5.80 6.85
N CYS A 90 6.61 -4.54 6.73
CA CYS A 90 6.91 -3.69 7.90
C CYS A 90 5.68 -3.56 8.81
N CYS A 91 4.49 -3.32 8.25
CA CYS A 91 3.26 -3.29 9.04
C CYS A 91 2.96 -4.61 9.75
N GLU A 92 3.19 -5.75 9.10
CA GLU A 92 2.98 -7.07 9.70
C GLU A 92 3.93 -7.29 10.89
N LEU A 93 5.20 -6.93 10.75
CA LEU A 93 6.17 -7.00 11.85
C LEU A 93 5.77 -6.10 13.02
N VAL A 94 5.42 -4.83 12.74
CA VAL A 94 4.94 -3.91 13.79
C VAL A 94 3.70 -4.46 14.50
N ARG A 95 2.78 -5.12 13.78
CA ARG A 95 1.63 -5.79 14.39
C ARG A 95 2.05 -6.97 15.28
N LYS A 96 3.00 -7.78 14.83
CA LYS A 96 3.53 -8.91 15.63
C LYS A 96 4.20 -8.42 16.91
N PHE A 97 4.99 -7.34 16.84
CA PHE A 97 5.63 -6.72 18.00
C PHE A 97 4.60 -6.22 19.01
N LYS A 98 3.61 -5.44 18.55
CA LYS A 98 2.56 -4.91 19.42
C LYS A 98 1.67 -5.97 20.06
N ARG A 99 1.54 -7.13 19.42
CA ARG A 99 0.79 -8.27 19.96
C ARG A 99 1.63 -9.17 20.86
N GLY A 100 2.91 -8.85 21.08
CA GLY A 100 3.83 -9.68 21.86
C GLY A 100 4.13 -11.04 21.22
N GLN A 101 3.85 -11.21 19.91
CA GLN A 101 4.13 -12.47 19.20
C GLN A 101 5.62 -12.65 18.93
N ILE A 102 6.39 -11.56 18.96
CA ILE A 102 7.84 -11.58 18.94
C ILE A 102 8.27 -10.90 20.24
N PRO A 103 9.15 -11.53 21.06
CA PRO A 103 9.61 -10.95 22.30
C PRO A 103 10.27 -9.58 22.08
N GLU A 104 9.92 -8.60 22.93
CA GLU A 104 10.48 -7.25 22.82
C GLU A 104 12.00 -7.23 23.00
N SER A 105 12.54 -8.15 23.81
CA SER A 105 13.98 -8.33 24.02
C SER A 105 14.72 -8.69 22.72
N ASP A 106 14.15 -9.58 21.91
CA ASP A 106 14.73 -9.99 20.61
C ASP A 106 14.73 -8.82 19.62
N VAL A 107 13.65 -8.04 19.61
CA VAL A 107 13.54 -6.85 18.75
C VAL A 107 14.55 -5.77 19.13
N LYS A 108 14.74 -5.52 20.43
CA LYS A 108 15.73 -4.56 20.94
C LYS A 108 17.16 -5.02 20.66
N LEU A 109 17.45 -6.31 20.84
CA LEU A 109 18.76 -6.89 20.51
C LEU A 109 19.10 -6.71 19.03
N CYS A 110 18.12 -6.84 18.13
CA CYS A 110 18.32 -6.59 16.70
C CYS A 110 18.71 -5.13 16.43
N GLN A 111 18.06 -4.18 17.10
CA GLN A 111 18.39 -2.76 16.97
C GLN A 111 19.81 -2.45 17.46
N GLU A 112 20.20 -3.01 18.60
CA GLU A 112 21.56 -2.87 19.15
C GLU A 112 22.62 -3.42 18.19
N ARG A 113 22.40 -4.60 17.60
CA ARG A 113 23.32 -5.18 16.62
C ARG A 113 23.50 -4.30 15.40
N VAL A 114 22.40 -3.76 14.85
CA VAL A 114 22.46 -2.83 13.72
C VAL A 114 23.22 -1.56 14.08
N ASP A 115 23.02 -1.02 15.28
CA ASP A 115 23.72 0.16 15.76
C ASP A 115 25.23 -0.12 15.99
N GLN A 116 25.60 -1.33 16.41
CA GLN A 116 26.99 -1.75 16.52
C GLN A 116 27.69 -1.87 15.16
N TYR A 117 27.03 -2.43 14.14
CA TYR A 117 27.59 -2.51 12.79
C TYR A 117 27.86 -1.10 12.22
N ARG A 118 26.91 -0.17 12.38
CA ARG A 118 27.09 1.22 11.93
C ARG A 118 28.27 1.94 12.57
N LYS A 119 28.59 1.62 13.83
CA LYS A 119 29.74 2.20 14.53
C LYS A 119 31.08 1.63 14.07
N LYS A 120 31.10 0.45 13.47
CA LYS A 120 32.33 -0.17 12.93
C LYS A 120 32.65 0.32 11.51
N ASP A 121 31.62 0.77 10.78
CA ASP A 121 31.76 1.30 9.43
C ASP A 121 32.12 2.81 9.40
N GLN A 122 32.18 3.47 10.57
CA GLN A 122 32.60 4.87 10.76
C GLN A 122 34.04 4.95 11.29
#